data_AF-A0A7Z7B204-F1
#
_entry.id   AF-A0A7Z7B204-F1
#
_cell.length_a   1.000
_cell.length_b   1.000
_cell.length_c   1.000
_cell.angle_alpha   90.00
_cell.angle_beta   90.00
_cell.angle_gamma   90.00
#
_symmetry.space_group_name_H-M   'P 1'
#
loop_
_entity.id
_entity.type
_entity.pdbx_description
1 polymer ?
#
loop_
_entity_poly.entity_id
_entity_poly.type
_entity_poly.pdbx_seq_one_letter_code
_entity_poly.pdbx_strand_id
1 'polypeptide(L)'
;MGLSFKLTNEGIQISFGEEPERKLEPAGDADQAHPRKSYVYAHQDEAGNIFYIGKGIERRAWSDDRHPLWTRYVEKHLGGKYIVRILRDNLLPADAEELESAWISQCGDRLVNWINMGRKTDFEALDRFHKLRNANRTLIAQGKSIEKVDCAQAVAIYVRAIESIAAYASIRYEGGLVGQLLDEDNAEWGSTGEIEALDRLTLCLVKLGRGQDAKDRADHYFQLYRRDMALATADRIVKRIDKALSGEKAGRSAQP
;
A
#
# COMPACT_ATOMS: atom_id res chain seq x y z
N MET A 1 -40.89 -8.57 -3.14
CA MET A 1 -40.20 -7.77 -4.19
C MET A 1 -38.99 -7.09 -3.56
N GLY A 2 -37.82 -7.72 -3.63
CA GLY A 2 -36.56 -7.13 -3.19
C GLY A 2 -35.88 -6.37 -4.32
N LEU A 3 -35.30 -5.20 -3.99
CA LEU A 3 -34.25 -4.58 -4.79
C LEU A 3 -32.90 -5.10 -4.26
N SER A 4 -32.06 -5.65 -5.13
CA SER A 4 -30.65 -5.92 -4.80
C SER A 4 -29.73 -4.95 -5.55
N PHE A 5 -28.71 -4.48 -4.85
CA PHE A 5 -27.68 -3.61 -5.40
C PHE A 5 -26.35 -4.35 -5.35
N LYS A 6 -25.64 -4.39 -6.48
CA LYS A 6 -24.31 -5.00 -6.59
C LYS A 6 -23.37 -4.02 -7.25
N LEU A 7 -22.21 -3.80 -6.64
CA LEU A 7 -21.11 -3.11 -7.29
C LEU A 7 -20.33 -4.10 -8.16
N THR A 8 -20.20 -3.77 -9.44
CA THR A 8 -19.37 -4.48 -10.42
C THR A 8 -18.31 -3.53 -10.98
N ASN A 9 -17.37 -4.04 -11.77
CA ASN A 9 -16.40 -3.20 -12.47
C ASN A 9 -17.04 -2.25 -13.50
N GLU A 10 -18.31 -2.47 -13.88
CA GLU A 10 -19.08 -1.64 -14.80
C GLU A 10 -19.97 -0.60 -14.09
N GLY A 11 -20.07 -0.64 -12.75
CA GLY A 11 -20.86 0.31 -11.96
C GLY A 11 -21.81 -0.36 -10.97
N ILE A 12 -22.98 0.26 -10.76
CA ILE A 12 -24.01 -0.25 -9.86
C ILE A 12 -25.04 -1.04 -10.67
N GLN A 13 -25.09 -2.35 -10.45
CA GLN A 13 -26.14 -3.21 -10.98
C GLN A 13 -27.30 -3.26 -10.00
N ILE A 14 -28.51 -2.95 -10.50
CA ILE A 14 -29.76 -2.98 -9.74
C ILE A 14 -30.61 -4.13 -10.29
N SER A 15 -30.99 -5.09 -9.44
CA SER A 15 -31.84 -6.21 -9.84
C SER A 15 -33.16 -6.18 -9.06
N PHE A 16 -34.27 -6.48 -9.76
CA PHE A 16 -35.61 -6.60 -9.19
C PHE A 16 -36.01 -8.08 -9.12
N GLY A 17 -36.17 -8.62 -7.92
CA GLY A 17 -36.61 -10.01 -7.72
C GLY A 17 -36.07 -10.66 -6.44
N GLU A 18 -36.71 -11.74 -6.01
CA GLU A 18 -36.28 -12.61 -4.89
C GLU A 18 -35.55 -13.86 -5.41
N GLU A 19 -34.83 -13.78 -6.53
CA GLU A 19 -33.95 -14.89 -6.89
C GLU A 19 -32.74 -14.85 -5.96
N PRO A 20 -32.49 -15.89 -5.13
CA PRO A 20 -31.28 -15.95 -4.34
C PRO A 20 -30.11 -15.88 -5.29
N GLU A 21 -29.16 -14.96 -5.04
CA GLU A 21 -27.96 -14.84 -5.87
C GLU A 21 -27.33 -16.22 -6.05
N ARG A 22 -27.40 -16.74 -7.27
CA ARG A 22 -26.88 -18.07 -7.57
C ARG A 22 -25.38 -18.01 -7.40
N LYS A 23 -24.89 -18.69 -6.37
CA LYS A 23 -23.46 -18.82 -6.11
C LYS A 23 -22.77 -19.37 -7.37
N LEU A 24 -21.73 -18.67 -7.81
CA LEU A 24 -20.86 -19.11 -8.88
C LEU A 24 -20.14 -20.38 -8.43
N GLU A 25 -20.20 -21.37 -9.31
CA GLU A 25 -19.49 -22.62 -9.17
C GLU A 25 -18.53 -22.79 -10.35
N PRO A 26 -17.35 -23.41 -10.14
CA PRO A 26 -16.41 -23.70 -11.22
C PRO A 26 -17.05 -24.61 -12.28
N ALA A 27 -16.77 -24.35 -13.55
CA ALA A 27 -17.20 -25.20 -14.64
C ALA A 27 -16.50 -26.57 -14.56
N GLY A 28 -17.28 -27.65 -14.57
CA GLY A 28 -16.75 -29.02 -14.42
C GLY A 28 -15.98 -29.52 -15.64
N ASP A 29 -16.11 -28.86 -16.78
CA ASP A 29 -15.50 -29.18 -18.07
C ASP A 29 -14.33 -28.27 -18.46
N ALA A 30 -13.94 -27.32 -17.59
CA ALA A 30 -12.82 -26.44 -17.85
C ALA A 30 -11.48 -27.20 -17.84
N ASP A 31 -10.69 -27.03 -18.89
CA ASP A 31 -9.36 -27.66 -18.99
C ASP A 31 -8.40 -27.04 -17.95
N GLN A 32 -8.00 -27.86 -16.97
CA GLN A 32 -7.14 -27.42 -15.86
C GLN A 32 -5.67 -27.31 -16.25
N ALA A 33 -5.24 -27.91 -17.37
CA ALA A 33 -3.85 -27.93 -17.79
C ALA A 33 -3.59 -26.96 -18.96
N HIS A 34 -4.52 -26.91 -19.93
CA HIS A 34 -4.40 -26.16 -21.18
C HIS A 34 -5.68 -25.35 -21.47
N PRO A 35 -6.03 -24.37 -20.63
CA PRO A 35 -7.25 -23.59 -20.79
C PRO A 35 -7.29 -22.90 -22.15
N ARG A 36 -8.43 -22.99 -22.82
CA ARG A 36 -8.62 -22.48 -24.18
C ARG A 36 -8.91 -20.98 -24.16
N LYS A 37 -8.37 -20.24 -25.13
CA LYS A 37 -8.63 -18.80 -25.34
C LYS A 37 -8.45 -17.99 -24.04
N SER A 38 -9.44 -17.15 -23.69
CA SER A 38 -9.50 -16.47 -22.41
C SER A 38 -10.15 -17.36 -21.37
N TYR A 39 -9.71 -17.22 -20.14
CA TYR A 39 -10.22 -18.01 -19.01
C TYR A 39 -10.16 -17.21 -17.72
N VAL A 40 -10.93 -17.66 -16.74
CA VAL A 40 -10.90 -17.17 -15.35
C VAL A 40 -10.37 -18.28 -14.46
N TYR A 41 -9.51 -17.93 -13.52
CA TYR A 41 -8.83 -18.86 -12.63
C TYR A 41 -8.83 -18.35 -11.19
N ALA A 42 -8.67 -19.28 -10.26
CA ALA A 42 -8.47 -19.03 -8.84
C ALA A 42 -7.12 -19.57 -8.38
N HIS A 43 -6.50 -18.90 -7.42
CA HIS A 43 -5.52 -19.55 -6.56
C HIS A 43 -6.19 -19.92 -5.24
N GLN A 44 -5.94 -21.14 -4.80
CA GLN A 44 -6.55 -21.74 -3.63
C GLN A 44 -5.47 -22.25 -2.66
N ASP A 45 -5.79 -22.23 -1.37
CA ASP A 45 -5.02 -23.00 -0.39
C ASP A 45 -5.30 -24.51 -0.50
N GLU A 46 -4.61 -25.33 0.30
CA GLU A 46 -4.79 -26.79 0.31
C GLU A 46 -6.21 -27.22 0.76
N ALA A 47 -6.93 -26.36 1.48
CA ALA A 47 -8.32 -26.59 1.90
C ALA A 47 -9.35 -26.15 0.83
N GLY A 48 -8.91 -25.61 -0.30
CA GLY A 48 -9.76 -25.14 -1.39
C GLY A 48 -10.31 -23.72 -1.20
N ASN A 49 -9.84 -22.97 -0.20
CA ASN A 49 -10.23 -21.59 -0.01
C ASN A 49 -9.58 -20.71 -1.09
N ILE A 50 -10.41 -19.99 -1.83
CA ILE A 50 -9.95 -19.02 -2.82
C ILE A 50 -9.41 -17.79 -2.09
N PHE A 51 -8.17 -17.42 -2.42
CA PHE A 51 -7.55 -16.17 -1.95
C PHE A 51 -7.16 -15.24 -3.09
N TYR A 52 -7.21 -15.67 -4.34
CA TYR A 52 -6.96 -14.83 -5.51
C TYR A 52 -7.82 -15.28 -6.68
N ILE A 53 -8.34 -14.31 -7.43
CA ILE A 53 -9.05 -14.52 -8.69
C ILE A 53 -8.28 -13.77 -9.78
N GLY A 54 -8.17 -14.36 -10.96
CA GLY A 54 -7.62 -13.64 -12.11
C GLY A 54 -8.25 -14.10 -13.41
N LYS A 55 -8.12 -13.27 -14.44
CA LYS A 55 -8.32 -13.67 -15.83
C LYS A 55 -7.00 -13.73 -16.60
N GLY A 56 -7.00 -14.49 -17.68
CA GLY A 56 -5.82 -14.57 -18.53
C GLY A 56 -6.02 -15.37 -19.80
N ILE A 57 -4.94 -15.41 -20.57
CA ILE A 57 -4.74 -16.28 -21.72
C ILE A 57 -3.48 -17.13 -21.48
N GLU A 58 -3.33 -18.19 -22.27
CA GLU A 58 -2.14 -19.06 -22.23
C GLU A 58 -1.81 -19.53 -20.80
N ARG A 59 -0.61 -19.22 -20.30
CA ARG A 59 -0.09 -19.65 -19.00
C ARG A 59 -0.20 -18.58 -17.90
N ARG A 60 -1.00 -17.53 -18.08
CA ARG A 60 -1.12 -16.42 -17.10
C ARG A 60 -1.45 -16.90 -15.69
N ALA A 61 -2.30 -17.92 -15.52
CA ALA A 61 -2.62 -18.47 -14.20
C ALA A 61 -1.41 -18.99 -13.40
N TRP A 62 -0.35 -19.41 -14.08
CA TRP A 62 0.87 -19.97 -13.47
C TRP A 62 2.06 -19.01 -13.52
N SER A 63 1.84 -17.75 -13.88
CA SER A 63 2.91 -16.75 -13.93
C SER A 63 3.27 -16.26 -12.52
N ASP A 64 4.56 -16.01 -12.28
CA ASP A 64 5.08 -15.45 -11.02
C ASP A 64 4.98 -13.92 -10.94
N ASP A 65 4.57 -13.26 -12.03
CA ASP A 65 4.32 -11.82 -12.06
C ASP A 65 3.05 -11.49 -11.25
N ARG A 66 3.24 -11.18 -9.97
CA ARG A 66 2.17 -10.99 -8.99
C ARG A 66 2.44 -9.79 -8.09
N HIS A 67 1.35 -9.25 -7.54
CA HIS A 67 1.42 -8.14 -6.59
C HIS A 67 2.15 -8.57 -5.30
N PRO A 68 2.96 -7.70 -4.66
CA PRO A 68 3.71 -8.06 -3.46
C PRO A 68 2.87 -8.66 -2.31
N LEU A 69 1.61 -8.25 -2.16
CA LEU A 69 0.70 -8.83 -1.16
C LEU A 69 0.33 -10.28 -1.47
N TRP A 70 0.19 -10.64 -2.74
CA TRP A 70 -0.02 -12.02 -3.16
C TRP A 70 1.19 -12.88 -2.77
N THR A 71 2.40 -12.40 -3.09
CA THR A 71 3.65 -13.11 -2.78
C THR A 71 3.80 -13.29 -1.27
N ARG A 72 3.57 -12.22 -0.50
CA ARG A 72 3.56 -12.30 0.97
C ARG A 72 2.57 -13.35 1.48
N TYR A 73 1.34 -13.36 0.98
CA TYR A 73 0.34 -14.32 1.43
C TYR A 73 0.80 -15.76 1.18
N VAL A 74 1.26 -16.06 -0.04
CA VAL A 74 1.75 -17.39 -0.40
C VAL A 74 2.96 -17.82 0.43
N GLU A 75 3.93 -16.93 0.63
CA GLU A 75 5.15 -17.24 1.39
C GLU A 75 4.88 -17.39 2.89
N LYS A 76 4.17 -16.44 3.50
CA LYS A 76 4.01 -16.35 4.96
C LYS A 76 2.87 -17.21 5.49
N HIS A 77 1.80 -17.41 4.71
CA HIS A 77 0.61 -18.13 5.17
C HIS A 77 0.47 -19.52 4.57
N LEU A 78 0.98 -19.73 3.34
CA LEU A 78 0.83 -21.01 2.64
C LEU A 78 2.16 -21.79 2.47
N GLY A 79 3.27 -21.27 3.00
CA GLY A 79 4.58 -21.92 2.90
C GLY A 79 5.06 -22.13 1.46
N GLY A 80 4.70 -21.21 0.55
CA GLY A 80 5.05 -21.28 -0.86
C GLY A 80 4.13 -22.16 -1.73
N LYS A 81 3.07 -22.75 -1.15
CA LYS A 81 2.20 -23.70 -1.85
C LYS A 81 0.84 -23.10 -2.15
N TYR A 82 0.33 -23.33 -3.34
CA TYR A 82 -1.05 -23.01 -3.71
C TYR A 82 -1.47 -23.88 -4.89
N ILE A 83 -2.79 -23.99 -5.09
CA ILE A 83 -3.38 -24.73 -6.19
C ILE A 83 -3.99 -23.72 -7.16
N VAL A 84 -3.65 -23.84 -8.44
CA VAL A 84 -4.33 -23.12 -9.52
C VAL A 84 -5.54 -23.94 -9.94
N ARG A 85 -6.71 -23.30 -9.98
CA ARG A 85 -7.94 -23.89 -10.50
C ARG A 85 -8.50 -23.02 -11.61
N ILE A 86 -8.70 -23.59 -12.79
CA ILE A 86 -9.41 -22.93 -13.88
C ILE A 86 -10.91 -23.00 -13.55
N LEU A 87 -11.52 -21.83 -13.38
CA LEU A 87 -12.93 -21.68 -13.02
C LEU A 87 -13.83 -21.78 -14.24
N ARG A 88 -13.38 -21.27 -15.39
CA ARG A 88 -14.01 -21.43 -16.71
C ARG A 88 -13.01 -21.07 -17.80
N ASP A 89 -13.03 -21.78 -18.92
CA ASP A 89 -12.19 -21.52 -20.09
C ASP A 89 -13.02 -21.31 -21.37
N ASN A 90 -12.33 -21.09 -22.50
CA ASN A 90 -12.92 -20.86 -23.83
C ASN A 90 -13.84 -19.63 -23.91
N LEU A 91 -13.54 -18.60 -23.12
CA LEU A 91 -14.30 -17.37 -23.05
C LEU A 91 -13.86 -16.35 -24.10
N LEU A 92 -14.78 -15.47 -24.48
CA LEU A 92 -14.40 -14.19 -25.08
C LEU A 92 -13.75 -13.31 -24.01
N PRO A 93 -12.88 -12.35 -24.39
CA PRO A 93 -12.22 -11.47 -23.44
C PRO A 93 -13.19 -10.69 -22.53
N ALA A 94 -14.31 -10.21 -23.08
CA ALA A 94 -15.35 -9.50 -22.31
C ALA A 94 -16.02 -10.43 -21.29
N ASP A 95 -16.46 -11.62 -21.71
CA ASP A 95 -17.06 -12.61 -20.81
C ASP A 95 -16.12 -13.01 -19.66
N ALA A 96 -14.81 -13.10 -19.94
CA ALA A 96 -13.81 -13.39 -18.91
C ALA A 96 -13.67 -12.25 -17.89
N GLU A 97 -13.83 -11.00 -18.33
CA GLU A 97 -13.81 -9.83 -17.46
C GLU A 97 -15.05 -9.74 -16.57
N GLU A 98 -16.23 -9.93 -17.15
CA GLU A 98 -17.49 -9.98 -16.40
C GLU A 98 -17.46 -11.11 -15.37
N LEU A 99 -17.01 -12.30 -15.77
CA LEU A 99 -16.93 -13.45 -14.88
C LEU A 99 -15.89 -13.26 -13.76
N GLU A 100 -14.72 -12.69 -14.07
CA GLU A 100 -13.72 -12.31 -13.07
C GLU A 100 -14.32 -11.34 -12.04
N SER A 101 -14.99 -10.28 -12.51
CA SER A 101 -15.66 -9.31 -11.63
C SER A 101 -16.70 -9.98 -10.74
N ALA A 102 -17.46 -10.93 -11.28
CA ALA A 102 -18.49 -11.65 -10.53
C ALA A 102 -17.88 -12.56 -9.44
N TRP A 103 -16.78 -13.25 -9.75
CA TRP A 103 -16.02 -14.05 -8.76
C TRP A 103 -15.38 -13.18 -7.67
N ILE A 104 -14.80 -12.05 -8.06
CA ILE A 104 -14.22 -11.08 -7.11
C ILE A 104 -15.30 -10.59 -6.14
N SER A 105 -16.47 -10.22 -6.66
CA SER A 105 -17.61 -9.79 -5.85
C SER A 105 -18.10 -10.89 -4.90
N GLN A 106 -18.18 -12.15 -5.36
CA GLN A 106 -18.60 -13.29 -4.53
C GLN A 106 -17.60 -13.59 -3.40
N CYS A 107 -16.30 -13.52 -3.67
CA CYS A 107 -15.26 -13.85 -2.69
C CYS A 107 -14.90 -12.69 -1.77
N GLY A 108 -15.18 -11.45 -2.19
CA GLY A 108 -15.16 -10.25 -1.34
C GLY A 108 -13.84 -10.05 -0.60
N ASP A 109 -13.93 -9.96 0.72
CA ASP A 109 -12.84 -9.62 1.65
C ASP A 109 -11.80 -10.72 1.86
N ARG A 110 -12.00 -11.91 1.28
CA ARG A 110 -11.08 -13.05 1.36
C ARG A 110 -9.99 -13.05 0.29
N LEU A 111 -10.06 -12.10 -0.66
CA LEU A 111 -9.12 -12.03 -1.77
C LEU A 111 -7.95 -11.08 -1.48
N VAL A 112 -6.76 -11.44 -1.96
CA VAL A 112 -5.57 -10.58 -2.02
C VAL A 112 -5.52 -9.72 -3.29
N ASN A 113 -6.54 -9.81 -4.14
CA ASN A 113 -6.69 -8.97 -5.33
C ASN A 113 -6.59 -7.48 -4.94
N TRP A 114 -5.60 -6.78 -5.51
CA TRP A 114 -5.45 -5.35 -5.28
C TRP A 114 -6.62 -4.55 -5.85
N ILE A 115 -7.05 -4.91 -7.08
CA ILE A 115 -8.28 -4.42 -7.69
C ILE A 115 -9.41 -5.35 -7.25
N ASN A 116 -10.14 -4.95 -6.22
CA ASN A 116 -11.26 -5.69 -5.66
C ASN A 116 -12.33 -4.72 -5.15
N MET A 117 -13.41 -4.55 -5.90
CA MET A 117 -14.51 -3.64 -5.51
C MET A 117 -15.39 -4.21 -4.38
N GLY A 118 -15.28 -5.50 -4.09
CA GLY A 118 -15.95 -6.16 -2.97
C GLY A 118 -15.14 -6.16 -1.67
N ARG A 119 -13.97 -5.50 -1.64
CA ARG A 119 -13.14 -5.42 -0.43
C ARG A 119 -13.80 -4.51 0.62
N LYS A 120 -13.54 -4.82 1.89
CA LYS A 120 -13.98 -3.99 3.02
C LYS A 120 -13.09 -2.75 3.13
N THR A 121 -13.35 -1.72 2.34
CA THR A 121 -12.71 -0.41 2.48
C THR A 121 -13.58 0.50 3.33
N ASP A 122 -13.00 1.10 4.37
CA ASP A 122 -13.61 2.20 5.11
C ASP A 122 -13.33 3.51 4.37
N PHE A 123 -14.31 3.95 3.57
CA PHE A 123 -14.19 5.15 2.76
C PHE A 123 -14.11 6.44 3.59
N GLU A 124 -14.69 6.47 4.78
CA GLU A 124 -14.61 7.64 5.67
C GLU A 124 -13.20 7.75 6.26
N ALA A 125 -12.63 6.64 6.71
CA ALA A 125 -11.23 6.58 7.15
C ALA A 125 -10.26 6.94 6.01
N LEU A 126 -10.51 6.44 4.78
CA LEU A 126 -9.71 6.76 3.61
C LEU A 126 -9.74 8.25 3.26
N ASP A 127 -10.94 8.86 3.25
CA ASP A 127 -11.10 10.29 3.02
C ASP A 127 -10.38 11.12 4.10
N ARG A 128 -10.53 10.74 5.39
CA ARG A 128 -9.82 11.37 6.50
C ARG A 128 -8.29 11.28 6.32
N PHE A 129 -7.78 10.11 5.95
CA PHE A 129 -6.35 9.92 5.65
C PHE A 129 -5.88 10.88 4.56
N HIS A 130 -6.59 10.95 3.44
CA HIS A 130 -6.23 11.83 2.33
C HIS A 130 -6.27 13.31 2.71
N LYS A 131 -7.31 13.75 3.43
CA LYS A 131 -7.43 15.14 3.90
C LYS A 131 -6.25 15.54 4.77
N LEU A 132 -5.92 14.73 5.78
CA LEU A 132 -4.82 14.99 6.70
C LEU A 132 -3.46 14.98 5.98
N ARG A 133 -3.22 13.97 5.15
CA ARG A 133 -1.96 13.86 4.39
C ARG A 133 -1.79 15.01 3.40
N ASN A 134 -2.84 15.39 2.68
CA ASN A 134 -2.79 16.50 1.73
C ASN A 134 -2.53 17.83 2.44
N ALA A 135 -3.18 18.09 3.57
CA ALA A 135 -2.90 19.26 4.40
C ALA A 135 -1.43 19.30 4.85
N ASN A 136 -0.87 18.15 5.23
CA ASN A 136 0.55 18.05 5.61
C ASN A 136 1.49 18.32 4.42
N ARG A 137 1.16 17.82 3.22
CA ARG A 137 1.94 18.11 1.99
C ARG A 137 1.90 19.59 1.62
N THR A 138 0.76 20.26 1.80
CA THR A 138 0.68 21.72 1.67
C THR A 138 1.60 22.43 2.66
N LEU A 139 1.66 21.97 3.92
CA LEU A 139 2.57 22.52 4.93
C LEU A 139 4.05 22.33 4.55
N ILE A 140 4.44 21.16 4.03
CA ILE A 140 5.80 20.88 3.53
C ILE A 140 6.15 21.83 2.38
N ALA A 141 5.22 22.06 1.45
CA ALA A 141 5.41 22.99 0.33
C ALA A 141 5.58 24.44 0.80
N GLN A 142 4.85 24.87 1.85
CA GLN A 142 5.04 26.18 2.47
C GLN A 142 6.43 26.31 3.13
N GLY A 143 6.90 25.28 3.83
CA GLY A 143 8.26 25.29 4.40
C GLY A 143 9.32 25.50 3.32
N LYS A 144 9.12 24.87 2.17
CA LYS A 144 10.06 24.92 1.03
C LYS A 144 10.10 26.30 0.36
N SER A 145 9.01 27.06 0.37
CA SER A 145 9.00 28.41 -0.21
C SER A 145 9.72 29.43 0.68
N ILE A 146 9.74 29.23 2.00
CA ILE A 146 10.34 30.19 2.94
C ILE A 146 11.77 29.83 3.38
N GLU A 147 12.23 28.59 3.21
CA GLU A 147 13.54 28.12 3.70
C GLU A 147 14.75 28.93 3.24
N LYS A 148 14.63 29.66 2.12
CA LYS A 148 15.69 30.54 1.59
C LYS A 148 15.66 31.94 2.22
N VAL A 149 14.50 32.35 2.73
CA VAL A 149 14.25 33.68 3.30
C VAL A 149 14.39 33.62 4.82
N ASP A 150 13.71 32.66 5.44
CA ASP A 150 13.76 32.40 6.88
C ASP A 150 13.91 30.91 7.14
N CYS A 151 15.16 30.49 7.30
CA CYS A 151 15.52 29.11 7.56
C CYS A 151 15.00 28.63 8.93
N ALA A 152 14.93 29.51 9.94
CA ALA A 152 14.47 29.14 11.28
C ALA A 152 12.96 28.91 11.30
N GLN A 153 12.19 29.74 10.60
CA GLN A 153 10.76 29.53 10.43
C GLN A 153 10.47 28.25 9.62
N ALA A 154 11.27 27.96 8.58
CA ALA A 154 11.13 26.71 7.84
C ALA A 154 11.36 25.46 8.71
N VAL A 155 12.32 25.49 9.64
CA VAL A 155 12.52 24.41 10.64
C VAL A 155 11.24 24.18 11.43
N ALA A 156 10.61 25.24 11.96
CA ALA A 156 9.38 25.11 12.73
C ALA A 156 8.24 24.47 11.90
N ILE A 157 8.13 24.83 10.62
CA ILE A 157 7.16 24.23 9.70
C ILE A 157 7.43 22.73 9.50
N TYR A 158 8.67 22.34 9.23
CA TYR A 158 8.98 20.93 8.99
C TYR A 158 8.86 20.07 10.24
N VAL A 159 9.19 20.59 11.41
CA VAL A 159 8.93 19.90 12.69
C VAL A 159 7.43 19.63 12.85
N ARG A 160 6.59 20.66 12.65
CA ARG A 160 5.13 20.50 12.70
C ARG A 160 4.63 19.51 11.66
N ALA A 161 5.22 19.50 10.46
CA ALA A 161 4.85 18.58 9.41
C ALA A 161 5.15 17.12 9.78
N ILE A 162 6.31 16.85 10.39
CA ILE A 162 6.67 15.52 10.88
C ILE A 162 5.76 15.07 12.02
N GLU A 163 5.48 15.95 12.97
CA GLU A 163 4.57 15.65 14.10
C GLU A 163 3.15 15.35 13.61
N SER A 164 2.70 16.01 12.55
CA SER A 164 1.36 15.81 11.96
C SER A 164 1.19 14.42 11.32
N ILE A 165 2.28 13.71 11.00
CA ILE A 165 2.21 12.36 10.43
C ILE A 165 1.49 11.39 11.37
N ALA A 166 1.69 11.53 12.69
CA ALA A 166 1.09 10.65 13.69
C ALA A 166 -0.45 10.65 13.64
N ALA A 167 -1.06 11.74 13.15
CA ALA A 167 -2.52 11.85 13.03
C ALA A 167 -3.12 10.99 11.92
N TYR A 168 -2.31 10.54 10.94
CA TYR A 168 -2.79 9.77 9.80
C TYR A 168 -2.04 8.48 9.49
N ALA A 169 -0.80 8.30 9.97
CA ALA A 169 -0.02 7.09 9.70
C ALA A 169 -0.63 5.80 10.28
N SER A 170 -1.43 5.91 11.35
CA SER A 170 -2.12 4.78 11.98
C SER A 170 -3.51 4.51 11.42
N ILE A 171 -4.05 5.39 10.57
CA ILE A 171 -5.42 5.22 10.03
C ILE A 171 -5.47 3.94 9.20
N ARG A 172 -6.39 3.06 9.58
CA ARG A 172 -6.72 1.84 8.84
C ARG A 172 -7.97 2.08 8.02
N TYR A 173 -7.86 1.86 6.72
CA TYR A 173 -8.98 2.00 5.79
C TYR A 173 -9.17 0.79 4.89
N GLU A 174 -8.25 -0.19 4.92
CA GLU A 174 -8.43 -1.48 4.27
C GLU A 174 -8.69 -2.55 5.34
N GLY A 175 -9.73 -3.36 5.13
CA GLY A 175 -10.04 -4.54 5.93
C GLY A 175 -9.86 -5.84 5.14
N GLY A 176 -10.36 -6.93 5.71
CA GLY A 176 -10.23 -8.27 5.10
C GLY A 176 -8.78 -8.73 4.99
N LEU A 177 -8.52 -9.61 4.03
CA LEU A 177 -7.19 -10.19 3.84
C LEU A 177 -6.15 -9.15 3.40
N VAL A 178 -6.53 -8.17 2.57
CA VAL A 178 -5.64 -7.07 2.18
C VAL A 178 -5.24 -6.24 3.41
N GLY A 179 -6.22 -5.85 4.25
CA GLY A 179 -5.95 -5.12 5.48
C GLY A 179 -4.99 -5.87 6.42
N GLN A 180 -5.25 -7.16 6.63
CA GLN A 180 -4.37 -8.03 7.42
C GLN A 180 -2.93 -8.05 6.88
N LEU A 181 -2.75 -8.25 5.58
CA LEU A 181 -1.42 -8.33 4.97
C LEU A 181 -0.67 -6.98 5.02
N LEU A 182 -1.39 -5.86 4.95
CA LEU A 182 -0.83 -4.52 5.13
C LEU A 182 -0.40 -4.30 6.59
N ASP A 183 -1.15 -4.80 7.55
CA ASP A 183 -0.78 -4.75 8.97
C ASP A 183 0.46 -5.58 9.27
N GLU A 184 0.54 -6.78 8.71
CA GLU A 184 1.73 -7.64 8.81
C GLU A 184 2.97 -6.98 8.18
N ASP A 185 2.81 -6.39 6.99
CA ASP A 185 3.88 -5.64 6.31
C ASP A 185 4.36 -4.44 7.14
N ASN A 186 3.43 -3.70 7.73
CA ASN A 186 3.75 -2.57 8.62
C ASN A 186 4.39 -3.04 9.94
N ALA A 187 4.01 -4.19 10.48
CA ALA A 187 4.62 -4.73 11.70
C ALA A 187 6.09 -5.12 11.45
N GLU A 188 6.36 -5.78 10.33
CA GLU A 188 7.69 -6.25 9.93
C GLU A 188 8.61 -5.06 9.59
N TRP A 189 8.16 -4.20 8.68
CA TRP A 189 9.00 -3.15 8.08
C TRP A 189 8.81 -1.75 8.69
N GLY A 190 7.78 -1.56 9.50
CA GLY A 190 7.36 -0.25 10.00
C GLY A 190 6.50 0.51 8.99
N SER A 191 5.99 1.65 9.45
CA SER A 191 5.21 2.58 8.61
C SER A 191 6.11 3.50 7.79
N THR A 192 5.56 4.05 6.71
CA THR A 192 6.17 5.16 5.96
C THR A 192 5.74 6.49 6.56
N GLY A 193 6.62 7.49 6.54
CA GLY A 193 6.29 8.87 6.88
C GLY A 193 6.30 9.78 5.65
N GLU A 194 6.72 11.03 5.86
CA GLU A 194 6.97 12.02 4.80
C GLU A 194 8.47 12.34 4.78
N ILE A 195 9.28 11.46 4.20
CA ILE A 195 10.75 11.58 4.22
C ILE A 195 11.25 12.89 3.59
N GLU A 196 10.47 13.50 2.68
CA GLU A 196 10.77 14.83 2.15
C GLU A 196 10.80 15.89 3.26
N ALA A 197 9.87 15.86 4.22
CA ALA A 197 9.86 16.79 5.35
C ALA A 197 11.13 16.64 6.20
N LEU A 198 11.56 15.40 6.48
CA LEU A 198 12.80 15.14 7.21
C LEU A 198 14.04 15.59 6.41
N ASP A 199 14.06 15.32 5.11
CA ASP A 199 15.15 15.74 4.22
C ASP A 199 15.31 17.26 4.25
N ARG A 200 14.21 18.02 4.15
CA ARG A 200 14.26 19.48 4.23
C ARG A 200 14.61 19.98 5.63
N LEU A 201 14.04 19.40 6.68
CA LEU A 201 14.32 19.76 8.08
C LEU A 201 15.82 19.66 8.38
N THR A 202 16.42 18.52 8.06
CA THR A 202 17.84 18.27 8.33
C THR A 202 18.74 19.19 7.51
N LEU A 203 18.32 19.59 6.30
CA LEU A 203 19.02 20.61 5.51
C LEU A 203 19.04 21.96 6.23
N CYS A 204 17.88 22.40 6.72
CA CYS A 204 17.75 23.68 7.41
C CYS A 204 18.49 23.70 8.75
N LEU A 205 18.39 22.63 9.55
CA LEU A 205 19.10 22.51 10.83
C LEU A 205 20.62 22.54 10.64
N VAL A 206 21.15 21.82 9.65
CA VAL A 206 22.59 21.84 9.35
C VAL A 206 23.05 23.22 8.87
N LYS A 207 22.25 23.93 8.05
CA LYS A 207 22.56 25.32 7.65
C LYS A 207 22.63 26.29 8.83
N LEU A 208 21.86 26.01 9.89
CA LEU A 208 21.84 26.81 11.12
C LEU A 208 22.90 26.39 12.13
N GLY A 209 23.80 25.45 11.79
CA GLY A 209 24.81 24.92 12.72
C GLY A 209 24.22 24.08 13.85
N ARG A 210 23.04 23.48 13.63
CA ARG A 210 22.33 22.63 14.59
C ARG A 210 22.44 21.16 14.18
N GLY A 211 23.68 20.68 14.00
CA GLY A 211 23.94 19.30 13.54
C GLY A 211 23.39 18.22 14.47
N GLN A 212 23.51 18.42 15.79
CA GLN A 212 22.99 17.47 16.77
C GLN A 212 21.46 17.40 16.74
N ASP A 213 20.76 18.53 16.66
CA ASP A 213 19.30 18.55 16.54
C ASP A 213 18.83 17.82 15.26
N ALA A 214 19.59 17.96 14.16
CA ALA A 214 19.29 17.23 12.93
C ALA A 214 19.41 15.72 13.12
N LYS A 215 20.43 15.27 13.86
CA LYS A 215 20.60 13.86 14.24
C LYS A 215 19.44 13.36 15.09
N ASP A 216 19.15 14.05 16.18
CA ASP A 216 18.14 13.60 17.15
C ASP A 216 16.75 13.50 16.49
N ARG A 217 16.42 14.46 15.62
CA ARG A 217 15.16 14.44 14.86
C ARG A 217 15.12 13.33 13.81
N ALA A 218 16.22 13.07 13.11
CA ALA A 218 16.30 11.98 12.15
C ALA A 218 16.21 10.60 12.82
N ASP A 219 16.92 10.40 13.94
CA ASP A 219 16.87 9.17 14.71
C ASP A 219 15.44 8.90 15.22
N HIS A 220 14.80 9.91 15.81
CA HIS A 220 13.41 9.79 16.27
C HIS A 220 12.44 9.49 15.11
N TYR A 221 12.61 10.15 13.96
CA TYR A 221 11.81 9.88 12.77
C TYR A 221 11.96 8.43 12.30
N PHE A 222 13.19 7.92 12.18
CA PHE A 222 13.43 6.56 11.69
C PHE A 222 13.01 5.49 12.70
N GLN A 223 12.96 5.80 14.00
CA GLN A 223 12.33 4.90 14.99
C GLN A 223 10.83 4.72 14.73
N LEU A 224 10.13 5.79 14.36
CA LEU A 224 8.69 5.77 14.09
C LEU A 224 8.35 5.24 12.69
N TYR A 225 9.14 5.64 11.68
CA TYR A 225 8.89 5.38 10.27
C TYR A 225 10.02 4.55 9.65
N ARG A 226 10.28 3.38 10.25
CA ARG A 226 11.42 2.50 9.93
C ARG A 226 11.53 2.16 8.45
N ARG A 227 10.40 2.05 7.74
CA ARG A 227 10.39 1.69 6.32
C ARG A 227 11.11 2.71 5.44
N ASP A 228 11.10 3.96 5.84
CA ASP A 228 11.75 5.04 5.10
C ASP A 228 13.29 4.94 5.14
N MET A 229 13.86 4.15 6.07
CA MET A 229 15.31 3.88 6.11
C MET A 229 15.81 3.16 4.85
N ALA A 230 14.96 2.42 4.14
CA ALA A 230 15.34 1.72 2.91
C ALA A 230 15.45 2.65 1.68
N LEU A 231 15.11 3.94 1.82
CA LEU A 231 15.11 4.90 0.72
C LEU A 231 16.48 5.56 0.57
N ALA A 232 16.91 5.79 -0.67
CA ALA A 232 18.16 6.53 -0.96
C ALA A 232 18.18 7.95 -0.35
N THR A 233 17.02 8.53 -0.06
CA THR A 233 16.93 9.81 0.66
C THR A 233 17.40 9.68 2.12
N ALA A 234 17.17 8.54 2.78
CA ALA A 234 17.66 8.31 4.14
C ALA A 234 19.20 8.31 4.18
N ASP A 235 19.85 7.65 3.22
CA ASP A 235 21.32 7.68 3.08
C ASP A 235 21.86 9.10 2.91
N ARG A 236 21.17 9.93 2.13
CA ARG A 236 21.55 11.34 1.92
C ARG A 236 21.39 12.17 3.20
N ILE A 237 20.35 11.91 3.98
CA ILE A 237 20.11 12.56 5.27
C ILE A 237 21.23 12.21 6.25
N VAL A 238 21.53 10.91 6.41
CA VAL A 238 22.58 10.42 7.32
C VAL A 238 23.94 11.02 6.96
N LYS A 239 24.35 10.94 5.69
CA LYS A 239 25.63 11.52 5.22
C LYS A 239 25.75 13.02 5.49
N ARG A 240 24.65 13.77 5.40
CA ARG A 240 24.63 15.21 5.67
C ARG A 240 24.85 15.51 7.15
N ILE A 241 24.18 14.76 8.01
CA ILE A 241 24.30 14.88 9.47
C ILE A 241 25.71 14.52 9.91
N ASP A 242 26.26 13.40 9.42
CA ASP A 242 27.61 12.95 9.77
C ASP A 242 28.68 13.98 9.38
N LYS A 243 28.54 14.59 8.20
CA LYS A 243 29.42 15.67 7.75
C LYS A 243 29.34 16.90 8.65
N ALA A 244 28.14 17.29 9.06
CA ALA A 244 27.93 18.44 9.94
C ALA A 244 28.59 18.22 11.32
N LEU A 245 28.35 17.04 11.93
CA LEU A 245 28.91 16.69 13.24
C LEU A 245 30.44 16.54 13.21
N SER A 246 31.01 16.05 12.10
CA SER A 246 32.47 15.94 11.93
C SER A 246 33.12 17.31 11.72
N GLY A 247 32.46 18.23 11.00
CA GLY A 247 32.92 19.59 10.79
C GLY A 247 32.88 20.45 12.06
N GLU A 248 31.86 20.28 12.90
CA GLU A 248 31.75 20.96 14.20
C GLU A 248 32.90 20.57 15.16
N LYS A 249 33.33 19.29 15.14
CA LYS A 249 34.46 18.82 15.95
C LYS A 249 35.79 19.45 15.53
N ALA A 250 36.03 19.62 14.22
CA ALA A 250 37.24 20.26 13.71
C ALA A 250 37.29 21.78 14.00
N GLY A 251 36.14 22.45 14.05
CA GLY A 251 36.04 23.88 14.39
C GLY A 251 36.30 24.18 15.88
N ARG A 252 35.89 23.28 16.79
CA ARG A 252 36.12 23.44 18.24
C ARG A 252 37.56 23.17 18.68
N SER A 253 38.33 22.36 17.94
CA SER A 253 39.75 22.11 18.21
C SER A 253 40.70 23.24 17.75
N ALA A 254 40.18 24.30 17.15
CA ALA A 254 40.96 25.40 16.56
C ALA A 254 40.86 26.74 17.31
N GLN A 255 40.30 26.77 18.52
CA GLN A 255 40.33 27.96 19.40
C GLN A 255 41.36 27.76 20.52
N PRO A 256 42.52 28.44 20.46
CA PRO A 256 43.44 28.57 21.61
C PRO A 256 42.89 29.52 22.68
#